data_AF-A0A3B0VYQ6-F1
#
_entry.id   AF-A0A3B0VYQ6-F1
#
_cell.length_a   1.000
_cell.length_b   1.000
_cell.length_c   1.000
_cell.angle_alpha   90.00
_cell.angle_beta   90.00
_cell.angle_gamma   90.00
#
_symmetry.space_group_name_H-M   'P 1'
#
loop_
_entity.id
_entity.type
_entity.pdbx_description
1 polymer ?
#
loop_
_entity_poly.entity_id
_entity_poly.type
_entity_poly.pdbx_seq_one_letter_code
_entity_poly.pdbx_strand_id
1 'polypeptide(L)'
;MGGVLNPVPIAPTFSDITDLTIAVNLGGKVEDNGEVVKNEVLIDEVKSPYSEKIAKFVGGLKGLATTRITNEWGAYDIANQAFDAMQSTIARQKLAAYPADYFIEIARNACGTLEFDLASEMITLGYEKAEESLSEN
;
A
#
# COMPACT_ATOMS: atom_id res chain seq x y z
N MET A 1 -9.30 16.15 1.00
CA MET A 1 -8.30 15.12 0.65
C MET A 1 -7.05 15.82 0.14
N GLY A 2 -6.17 16.27 1.05
CA GLY A 2 -4.98 17.05 0.70
C GLY A 2 -3.79 16.23 0.21
N GLY A 3 -3.77 14.92 0.49
CA GLY A 3 -2.67 14.02 0.12
C GLY A 3 -2.58 13.73 -1.39
N VAL A 4 -3.70 13.81 -2.13
CA VAL A 4 -3.77 13.42 -3.56
C VAL A 4 -2.94 14.33 -4.48
N LEU A 5 -2.75 15.60 -4.11
CA LEU A 5 -2.07 16.60 -4.95
C LEU A 5 -0.61 16.85 -4.56
N ASN A 6 -0.15 16.33 -3.42
CA ASN A 6 1.19 16.59 -2.92
C ASN A 6 1.67 15.44 -2.01
N PRO A 7 2.03 14.28 -2.60
CA PRO A 7 2.39 13.09 -1.83
C PRO A 7 3.58 13.30 -0.90
N VAL A 8 4.48 14.23 -1.26
CA VAL A 8 5.59 14.70 -0.40
C VAL A 8 5.56 16.23 -0.36
N PRO A 9 4.88 16.83 0.62
CA PRO A 9 4.73 18.27 0.69
C PRO A 9 5.99 18.95 1.23
N ILE A 10 6.95 19.20 0.33
CA ILE A 10 8.21 19.90 0.67
C ILE A 10 8.05 21.44 0.61
N ALA A 11 7.06 21.95 -0.12
CA ALA A 11 6.86 23.40 -0.27
C ALA A 11 6.64 24.18 1.05
N PRO A 12 5.93 23.64 2.06
CA PRO A 12 5.79 24.30 3.36
C PRO A 12 7.07 24.36 4.19
N THR A 13 8.07 23.51 3.92
CA THR A 13 9.32 23.46 4.70
C THR A 13 10.41 24.39 4.14
N PHE A 14 10.22 24.96 2.95
CA PHE A 14 11.22 25.83 2.30
C PHE A 14 11.56 27.12 3.04
N SER A 15 10.63 27.62 3.86
CA SER A 15 10.82 28.85 4.64
C SER A 15 11.26 28.55 6.07
N ASP A 16 11.38 27.27 6.42
CA ASP A 16 11.74 26.83 7.76
C ASP A 16 13.26 26.88 7.93
N ILE A 17 13.70 27.20 9.15
CA ILE A 17 15.12 27.34 9.46
C ILE A 17 15.60 26.00 10.01
N THR A 18 15.84 25.05 9.11
CA THR A 18 16.28 23.68 9.45
C THR A 18 17.60 23.36 8.77
N ASP A 19 18.50 22.68 9.49
CA ASP A 19 19.81 22.28 8.95
C ASP A 19 19.72 21.15 7.92
N LEU A 20 18.64 20.36 7.95
CA LEU A 20 18.41 19.17 7.13
C LEU A 20 16.93 19.04 6.76
N THR A 21 16.66 18.58 5.54
CA THR A 21 15.33 18.17 5.07
C THR A 21 15.32 16.68 4.77
N ILE A 22 14.39 15.95 5.40
CA ILE A 22 14.16 14.52 5.13
C ILE A 22 12.80 14.36 4.44
N ALA A 23 12.81 13.81 3.24
CA ALA A 23 11.60 13.53 2.48
C ALA A 23 11.25 12.03 2.56
N VAL A 24 10.04 11.72 3.02
CA VAL A 24 9.52 10.34 3.11
C VAL A 24 8.40 10.14 2.09
N ASN A 25 8.59 9.21 1.16
CA ASN A 25 7.60 8.84 0.14
C ASN A 25 7.02 7.45 0.42
N LEU A 26 5.72 7.38 0.72
CA LEU A 26 5.00 6.09 0.90
C LEU A 26 4.48 5.51 -0.42
N GLY A 27 4.59 6.26 -1.52
CA GLY A 27 4.14 5.88 -2.86
C GLY A 27 5.22 5.25 -3.72
N GLY A 28 6.18 4.56 -3.11
CA GLY A 28 7.36 4.03 -3.81
C GLY A 28 7.07 2.96 -4.85
N LYS A 29 8.12 2.55 -5.56
CA LYS A 29 8.03 1.42 -6.51
C LYS A 29 7.55 0.16 -5.76
N VAL A 30 6.75 -0.65 -6.45
CA VAL A 30 6.34 -1.96 -5.92
C VAL A 30 7.58 -2.81 -5.73
N GLU A 31 7.76 -3.30 -4.51
CA GLU A 31 8.73 -4.36 -4.22
C GLU A 31 8.00 -5.70 -4.30
N ASP A 32 8.63 -6.69 -4.93
CA ASP A 32 8.10 -8.04 -5.04
C ASP A 32 8.33 -8.77 -3.71
N ASN A 33 7.62 -8.30 -2.68
CA ASN A 33 7.59 -8.94 -1.38
C ASN A 33 6.73 -10.18 -1.56
N GLY A 34 7.38 -11.31 -1.82
CA GLY A 34 6.74 -12.61 -2.02
C GLY A 34 5.54 -12.77 -1.09
N GLU A 35 4.40 -13.14 -1.68
CA GLU A 35 3.07 -13.19 -1.09
C GLU A 35 3.09 -13.29 0.44
N VAL A 36 2.63 -12.25 1.14
CA VAL A 36 2.27 -12.35 2.55
C VAL A 36 1.28 -13.50 2.64
N VAL A 37 1.75 -14.64 3.16
CA VAL A 37 0.96 -15.85 3.31
C VAL A 37 -0.23 -15.49 4.18
N LYS A 38 -1.39 -15.29 3.55
CA LYS A 38 -2.66 -15.28 4.25
C LYS A 38 -2.76 -16.64 4.92
N ASN A 39 -2.56 -16.70 6.22
CA ASN A 39 -2.88 -17.88 7.02
C ASN A 39 -4.39 -18.13 6.84
N GLU A 40 -4.75 -18.93 5.83
CA GLU A 40 -6.08 -19.50 5.72
C GLU A 40 -6.24 -20.39 6.95
N VAL A 41 -7.08 -19.94 7.88
CA VAL A 41 -7.56 -20.77 8.98
C VAL A 41 -8.23 -21.99 8.36
N LEU A 42 -7.54 -23.13 8.41
CA LEU A 42 -8.07 -24.42 8.02
C LEU A 42 -9.20 -24.76 9.00
N ILE A 43 -10.44 -24.50 8.58
CA ILE A 43 -11.64 -25.05 9.23
C ILE A 43 -11.63 -26.56 9.03
N ASP A 44 -11.34 -27.31 10.11
CA ASP A 44 -11.42 -28.77 10.14
C ASP A 44 -12.81 -29.26 9.68
N GLU A 45 -12.81 -30.11 8.64
CA GLU A 45 -14.00 -30.69 8.01
C GLU A 45 -14.77 -31.61 8.97
N VAL A 46 -15.76 -31.07 9.69
CA VAL A 46 -16.85 -31.89 10.25
C VAL A 46 -17.83 -32.21 9.12
N LYS A 47 -17.66 -33.37 8.47
CA LYS A 47 -18.54 -33.86 7.40
C LYS A 47 -19.91 -34.27 7.95
N SER A 48 -20.86 -33.33 7.94
CA SER A 48 -22.30 -33.59 8.14
C SER A 48 -23.01 -33.66 6.77
N PRO A 49 -23.97 -34.58 6.54
CA PRO A 49 -24.74 -34.68 5.29
C PRO A 49 -25.56 -33.41 4.93
N TYR A 50 -25.64 -32.43 5.83
CA TYR A 50 -26.19 -31.10 5.54
C TYR A 50 -25.19 -30.16 4.85
N SER A 51 -23.88 -30.32 5.08
CA SER A 51 -22.85 -29.40 4.54
C SER A 51 -22.79 -29.45 3.02
N GLU A 52 -23.07 -30.60 2.41
CA GLU A 52 -23.06 -30.79 0.96
C GLU A 52 -24.15 -29.98 0.24
N LYS A 53 -25.33 -29.85 0.88
CA LYS A 53 -26.43 -29.03 0.35
C LYS A 53 -26.15 -27.53 0.52
N ILE A 54 -25.53 -27.14 1.63
CA ILE A 54 -25.10 -25.76 1.90
C ILE A 54 -23.99 -25.36 0.91
N ALA A 55 -23.02 -26.23 0.66
CA ALA A 55 -21.92 -25.99 -0.28
C ALA A 55 -22.43 -25.78 -1.72
N LYS A 56 -23.41 -26.58 -2.18
CA LYS A 56 -24.04 -26.38 -3.50
C LYS A 56 -24.80 -25.07 -3.60
N PHE A 57 -25.53 -24.69 -2.54
CA PHE A 57 -26.29 -23.44 -2.52
C PHE A 57 -25.36 -22.20 -2.50
N VAL A 58 -24.31 -22.23 -1.67
CA VAL A 58 -23.28 -21.18 -1.61
C VAL A 58 -22.49 -21.08 -2.91
N GLY A 59 -22.16 -22.23 -3.54
CA GLY A 59 -21.47 -22.26 -4.84
C GLY A 59 -22.27 -21.58 -5.96
N GLY A 60 -23.59 -21.77 -5.99
CA GLY A 60 -24.48 -21.09 -6.94
C GLY A 60 -24.58 -19.58 -6.71
N LEU A 61 -24.46 -19.13 -5.45
CA LEU A 61 -24.47 -17.71 -5.09
C LEU A 61 -23.12 -17.03 -5.35
N LYS A 62 -22.00 -17.75 -5.14
CA LYS A 62 -20.63 -17.27 -5.33
C LYS A 62 -20.37 -16.90 -6.80
N GLY A 63 -20.90 -17.66 -7.76
CA GLY A 63 -20.75 -17.35 -9.20
C GLY A 63 -21.35 -16.00 -9.62
N LEU A 64 -22.49 -15.60 -9.03
CA LEU A 64 -23.11 -14.29 -9.30
C LEU A 64 -22.48 -13.14 -8.52
N ALA A 65 -22.06 -13.38 -7.28
CA ALA A 65 -21.39 -12.37 -6.45
C ALA A 65 -19.96 -12.08 -6.96
N THR A 66 -19.18 -13.11 -7.29
CA THR A 66 -17.82 -12.95 -7.83
C THR A 66 -17.82 -12.15 -9.13
N THR A 67 -18.78 -12.36 -10.03
CA THR A 67 -18.84 -11.63 -11.32
C THR A 67 -19.13 -10.14 -11.16
N ARG A 68 -19.88 -9.73 -10.13
CA ARG A 68 -20.11 -8.31 -9.82
C ARG A 68 -18.94 -7.68 -9.07
N ILE A 69 -18.39 -8.40 -8.10
CA ILE A 69 -17.26 -7.92 -7.27
C ILE A 69 -15.98 -7.78 -8.10
N THR A 70 -15.69 -8.68 -9.05
CA THR A 70 -14.49 -8.58 -9.90
C THR A 70 -14.49 -7.37 -10.81
N ASN A 71 -15.65 -6.95 -11.31
CA ASN A 71 -15.75 -5.85 -12.25
C ASN A 71 -15.65 -4.47 -11.54
N GLU A 72 -16.17 -4.36 -10.32
CA GLU A 72 -16.06 -3.13 -9.50
C GLU A 72 -14.69 -3.01 -8.83
N TRP A 73 -14.12 -4.10 -8.31
CA TRP A 73 -12.73 -4.11 -7.81
C TRP A 73 -11.74 -3.81 -8.92
N GLY A 74 -11.90 -4.42 -10.10
CA GLY A 74 -11.03 -4.13 -11.24
C GLY A 74 -11.05 -2.65 -11.65
N ALA A 75 -12.22 -2.00 -11.68
CA ALA A 75 -12.32 -0.58 -12.00
C ALA A 75 -11.71 0.33 -10.92
N TYR A 76 -11.91 -0.01 -9.63
CA TYR A 76 -11.32 0.71 -8.50
C TYR A 76 -9.80 0.58 -8.46
N ASP A 77 -9.27 -0.62 -8.68
CA ASP A 77 -7.84 -0.89 -8.70
C ASP A 77 -7.14 -0.17 -9.85
N ILE A 78 -7.76 -0.16 -11.04
CA ILE A 78 -7.26 0.62 -12.19
C ILE A 78 -7.23 2.12 -11.87
N ALA A 79 -8.28 2.64 -11.22
CA ALA A 79 -8.33 4.04 -10.84
C ALA A 79 -7.23 4.40 -9.81
N ASN A 80 -7.05 3.57 -8.78
CA ASN A 80 -5.98 3.75 -7.79
C ASN A 80 -4.59 3.68 -8.44
N GLN A 81 -4.36 2.72 -9.33
CA GLN A 81 -3.09 2.58 -10.04
C GLN A 81 -2.78 3.81 -10.91
N ALA A 82 -3.80 4.39 -11.54
CA ALA A 82 -3.66 5.64 -12.30
C ALA A 82 -3.34 6.83 -11.38
N PHE A 83 -3.99 6.93 -10.21
CA PHE A 83 -3.66 7.94 -9.21
C PHE A 83 -2.23 7.80 -8.69
N ASP A 84 -1.80 6.58 -8.37
CA ASP A 84 -0.44 6.30 -7.90
C ASP A 84 0.61 6.68 -8.95
N ALA A 85 0.36 6.37 -10.23
CA ALA A 85 1.26 6.72 -11.33
C ALA A 85 1.38 8.24 -11.52
N MET A 86 0.25 8.96 -11.42
CA MET A 86 0.24 10.42 -11.48
C MET A 86 1.01 11.03 -10.30
N GLN A 87 0.71 10.59 -9.08
CA GLN A 87 1.36 11.08 -7.86
C GLN A 87 2.86 10.78 -7.85
N SER A 88 3.26 9.58 -8.28
CA SER A 88 4.67 9.20 -8.45
C SER A 88 5.42 10.15 -9.39
N THR A 89 4.77 10.58 -10.47
CA THR A 89 5.38 11.51 -11.44
C THR A 89 5.51 12.92 -10.87
N ILE A 90 4.50 13.41 -10.16
CA ILE A 90 4.54 14.72 -9.48
C ILE A 90 5.61 14.74 -8.39
N ALA A 91 5.70 13.67 -7.59
CA ALA A 91 6.71 13.53 -6.54
C ALA A 91 8.13 13.60 -7.13
N ARG A 92 8.40 12.81 -8.18
CA ARG A 92 9.70 12.82 -8.88
C ARG A 92 10.03 14.20 -9.47
N GLN A 93 9.06 14.88 -10.09
CA GLN A 93 9.28 16.22 -10.65
C GLN A 93 9.57 17.25 -9.56
N LYS A 94 8.91 17.17 -8.40
CA LYS A 94 9.18 18.08 -7.27
C LYS A 94 10.53 17.82 -6.62
N LEU A 95 10.92 16.56 -6.41
CA LEU A 95 12.23 16.21 -5.86
C LEU A 95 13.38 16.63 -6.80
N ALA A 96 13.19 16.51 -8.11
CA ALA A 96 14.16 17.00 -9.08
C ALA A 96 14.34 18.53 -9.04
N ALA A 97 13.30 19.26 -8.66
CA ALA A 97 13.36 20.71 -8.48
C ALA A 97 13.85 21.13 -7.08
N TYR A 98 13.74 20.24 -6.08
CA TYR A 98 14.06 20.48 -4.68
C TYR A 98 14.59 19.19 -4.03
N PRO A 99 15.89 18.89 -4.16
CA PRO A 99 16.47 17.70 -3.55
C PRO A 99 16.45 17.83 -2.03
N ALA A 100 15.85 16.86 -1.34
CA ALA A 100 16.02 16.69 0.10
C ALA A 100 17.41 16.14 0.38
N ASP A 101 17.95 16.39 1.58
CA ASP A 101 19.24 15.84 2.01
C ASP A 101 19.18 14.31 2.13
N TYR A 102 18.04 13.82 2.61
CA TYR A 102 17.73 12.40 2.67
C TYR A 102 16.36 12.13 2.05
N PHE A 103 16.26 11.04 1.27
CA PHE A 103 15.03 10.59 0.65
C PHE A 103 14.76 9.12 0.98
N ILE A 104 13.71 8.89 1.77
CA ILE A 104 13.29 7.56 2.20
C ILE A 104 12.07 7.15 1.38
N GLU A 105 12.17 6.03 0.67
CA GLU A 105 11.08 5.51 -0.17
C GLU A 105 10.58 4.16 0.39
N ILE A 106 9.27 4.09 0.64
CA ILE A 106 8.56 2.88 1.07
C ILE A 106 7.70 2.40 -0.09
N ALA A 107 7.75 1.10 -0.38
CA ALA A 107 6.96 0.49 -1.43
C ALA A 107 5.46 0.67 -1.16
N ARG A 108 4.70 1.11 -2.17
CA ARG A 108 3.25 1.36 -2.01
C ARG A 108 2.40 0.12 -1.72
N ASN A 109 2.97 -1.07 -1.93
CA ASN A 109 2.34 -2.36 -1.60
C ASN A 109 2.87 -2.94 -0.28
N ALA A 110 3.58 -2.16 0.54
CA ALA A 110 4.03 -2.60 1.87
C ALA A 110 2.86 -2.87 2.83
N CYS A 111 1.78 -2.09 2.73
CA CYS A 111 0.50 -2.35 3.40
C CYS A 111 -0.65 -1.73 2.60
N GLY A 112 -1.84 -2.33 2.69
CA GLY A 112 -3.08 -1.78 2.14
C GLY A 112 -3.64 -0.61 2.96
N THR A 113 -4.51 0.19 2.36
CA THR A 113 -5.09 1.41 2.95
C THR A 113 -5.82 1.20 4.29
N LEU A 114 -6.28 -0.03 4.59
CA LEU A 114 -7.06 -0.36 5.79
C LEU A 114 -6.48 -1.54 6.61
N GLU A 115 -5.21 -1.89 6.37
CA GLU A 115 -4.52 -2.99 7.06
C GLU A 115 -3.86 -2.50 8.36
N PHE A 116 -4.67 -2.04 9.32
CA PHE A 116 -4.18 -1.50 10.60
C PHE A 116 -3.55 -2.56 11.51
N ASP A 117 -3.84 -3.83 11.27
CA ASP A 117 -3.22 -4.97 11.95
C ASP A 117 -1.72 -5.08 11.64
N LEU A 118 -1.26 -4.55 10.51
CA LEU A 118 0.16 -4.52 10.11
C LEU A 118 0.93 -3.31 10.64
N ALA A 119 0.35 -2.53 11.57
CA ALA A 119 0.97 -1.28 12.03
C ALA A 119 2.35 -1.51 12.68
N SER A 120 2.54 -2.63 13.39
CA SER A 120 3.81 -2.93 14.07
C SER A 120 4.92 -3.22 13.06
N GLU A 121 4.60 -3.97 12.01
CA GLU A 121 5.45 -4.30 10.88
C GLU A 121 5.83 -3.03 10.10
N MET A 122 4.85 -2.16 9.83
CA MET A 122 5.10 -0.90 9.12
C MET A 122 5.97 0.08 9.92
N ILE A 123 5.81 0.12 11.25
CA ILE A 123 6.69 0.91 12.12
C ILE A 123 8.12 0.38 12.04
N THR A 124 8.29 -0.94 12.12
CA THR A 124 9.61 -1.59 12.05
C THR A 124 10.28 -1.32 10.71
N LEU A 125 9.57 -1.51 9.60
CA LEU A 125 10.02 -1.20 8.25
C LEU A 125 10.46 0.27 8.11
N GLY A 126 9.71 1.19 8.71
CA GLY A 126 10.05 2.61 8.71
C GLY A 126 11.38 2.90 9.41
N TYR A 127 11.65 2.26 10.55
CA TYR A 127 12.94 2.40 11.25
C TYR A 127 14.09 1.82 10.43
N GLU A 128 13.93 0.64 9.87
CA GLU A 128 14.94 -0.01 9.02
C GLU A 128 15.33 0.87 7.83
N LYS A 129 14.33 1.37 7.09
CA LYS A 129 14.55 2.24 5.92
C LYS A 129 15.17 3.58 6.28
N ALA A 130 14.85 4.12 7.46
CA ALA A 130 15.47 5.34 7.95
C ALA A 130 16.95 5.11 8.34
N GLU A 131 17.24 4.01 9.04
CA GLU A 131 18.60 3.64 9.41
C GLU A 131 19.47 3.40 8.17
N GLU A 132 18.96 2.67 7.17
CA GLU A 132 19.62 2.49 5.86
C GLU A 132 19.96 3.85 5.22
N SER A 133 18.97 4.74 5.10
CA SER A 133 19.18 6.03 4.42
C SER A 133 20.09 6.99 5.18
N LEU A 134 20.13 6.94 6.51
CA LEU A 134 20.92 7.86 7.35
C LEU A 134 22.35 7.33 7.61
N SER A 135 22.56 6.02 7.50
CA SER A 135 23.87 5.37 7.70
C SER A 135 24.76 5.38 6.46
N GLU A 136 24.19 5.57 5.26
CA GLU A 136 24.95 5.87 4.05
C GLU A 136 25.55 7.29 4.15
N ASN A 137 26.76 7.40 4.71
CA ASN A 137 27.63 8.58 4.73
C ASN A 137 29.02 8.22 4.18
#